data_AF-A0A964C1A7-F1
#
_entry.id   AF-A0A964C1A7-F1
#
_cell.length_a   1.000
_cell.length_b   1.000
_cell.length_c   1.000
_cell.angle_alpha   90.00
_cell.angle_beta   90.00
_cell.angle_gamma   90.00
#
_symmetry.space_group_name_H-M   'P 1'
#
loop_
_entity.id
_entity.type
_entity.pdbx_description
1 polymer ?
#
loop_
_entity_poly.entity_id
_entity_poly.type
_entity_poly.pdbx_seq_one_letter_code
_entity_poly.pdbx_strand_id
1 'polypeptide(L)'
;MTNMKRLLRRRKKIIVAFLAAAGSFLLGVTLPMNFRATQPAAPMQAQVLAVSQSQPAKPISNVNGIKGAIANRVEFSEQAIGSLEATRFQSSLPSQFKGTMLRQAKLDEQHKAIALTFDDGPWPTTTTQILDILKKNNIKATFFWVGRYLQTYPELGKQVAAAGHAIGNHTWNHQYIKYNEDGAAREIDRTSSLIEEVTGVKTSMFRPPGGILNNGLAAYAQKKNYAVIMWSADSLDWRTATQSLMDNVMRQANSGGIVLMHDGGGNRSRTVEALPEIIARLRKEGYKFVTVPELLKMEEQALKKQETAQK
;
A
#
# COMPACT_ATOMS: atom_id res chain seq x y z
N MET A 1 -43.94 -38.72 35.59
CA MET A 1 -44.88 -38.15 36.57
C MET A 1 -44.03 -37.38 37.56
N THR A 2 -44.05 -36.06 37.73
CA THR A 2 -45.01 -34.97 37.49
C THR A 2 -44.15 -33.71 37.78
N ASN A 3 -43.90 -32.74 36.90
CA ASN A 3 -44.82 -31.64 36.58
C ASN A 3 -44.15 -30.72 35.55
N MET A 4 -44.54 -30.89 34.29
CA MET A 4 -44.49 -29.85 33.28
C MET A 4 -45.77 -29.01 33.47
N LYS A 5 -45.64 -27.78 33.98
CA LYS A 5 -46.59 -26.64 33.91
C LYS A 5 -46.44 -25.76 35.15
N ARG A 6 -45.40 -24.92 35.18
CA ARG A 6 -45.55 -23.58 35.77
C ARG A 6 -44.61 -22.60 35.08
N LEU A 7 -45.25 -21.65 34.42
CA LEU A 7 -44.73 -20.34 34.01
C LEU A 7 -43.87 -20.29 32.74
N LEU A 8 -44.54 -20.66 31.65
CA LEU A 8 -44.72 -19.75 30.52
C LEU A 8 -45.18 -18.36 31.02
N ARG A 9 -44.28 -17.39 31.14
CA ARG A 9 -44.57 -15.95 30.93
C ARG A 9 -43.28 -15.15 31.01
N ARG A 10 -42.68 -14.89 29.84
CA ARG A 10 -41.94 -13.66 29.44
C ARG A 10 -40.99 -13.99 28.30
N ARG A 11 -41.56 -14.27 27.12
CA ARG A 11 -40.92 -14.03 25.83
C ARG A 11 -41.80 -13.02 25.10
N LYS A 12 -41.37 -11.75 25.03
CA LYS A 12 -41.82 -10.83 23.99
C LYS A 12 -40.62 -10.57 23.09
N LYS A 13 -40.78 -11.03 21.86
CA LYS A 13 -39.92 -10.82 20.70
C LYS A 13 -39.94 -9.32 20.38
N ILE A 14 -38.79 -8.74 20.04
CA ILE A 14 -38.74 -7.48 19.30
C ILE A 14 -38.04 -7.81 17.98
N ILE A 15 -38.87 -7.97 16.96
CA ILE A 15 -38.51 -7.91 15.54
C ILE A 15 -38.64 -6.43 15.20
N VAL A 16 -37.56 -5.78 14.77
CA VAL A 16 -37.64 -4.44 14.16
C VAL A 16 -37.54 -4.63 12.66
N ALA A 17 -38.67 -4.38 11.99
CA ALA A 17 -38.76 -4.20 10.55
C ALA A 17 -38.33 -2.78 10.19
N PHE A 18 -37.55 -2.62 9.12
CA PHE A 18 -37.37 -1.33 8.45
C PHE A 18 -38.00 -1.42 7.05
N LEU A 19 -39.13 -0.72 6.89
CA LEU A 19 -39.77 -0.47 5.61
C LEU A 19 -40.05 1.04 5.48
N ALA A 20 -39.48 1.59 4.41
CA ALA A 20 -39.89 2.73 3.60
C ALA A 20 -40.24 4.09 4.26
N ALA A 21 -39.47 5.11 3.86
CA ALA A 21 -40.05 6.37 3.44
C ALA A 21 -39.24 6.93 2.26
N ALA A 22 -39.88 6.94 1.09
CA ALA A 22 -39.53 7.81 -0.02
C ALA A 22 -39.87 9.25 0.35
N GLY A 23 -39.03 10.21 -0.05
CA GLY A 23 -39.25 11.62 0.22
C GLY A 23 -38.20 12.48 -0.48
N SER A 24 -38.56 12.91 -1.68
CA SER A 24 -37.96 13.90 -2.57
C SER A 24 -37.15 15.01 -1.88
N PHE A 25 -35.95 15.28 -2.39
CA PHE A 25 -35.36 16.62 -2.34
C PHE A 25 -34.75 16.96 -3.71
N LEU A 26 -35.57 17.57 -4.55
CA LEU A 26 -35.18 18.30 -5.75
C LEU A 26 -35.34 19.78 -5.41
N LEU A 27 -34.23 20.43 -5.06
CA LEU A 27 -34.11 21.89 -5.04
C LEU A 27 -32.83 22.23 -5.77
N GLY A 28 -32.99 22.44 -7.08
CA GLY A 28 -31.99 23.08 -7.91
C GLY A 28 -31.86 24.54 -7.49
N VAL A 29 -30.70 24.89 -6.95
CA VAL A 29 -30.27 26.28 -6.85
C VAL A 29 -29.33 26.52 -8.02
N THR A 30 -29.86 27.18 -9.04
CA THR A 30 -29.12 27.73 -10.17
C THR A 30 -28.30 28.92 -9.67
N LEU A 31 -27.02 28.71 -9.41
CA LEU A 31 -26.06 29.80 -9.27
C LEU A 31 -25.55 30.18 -10.67
N PRO A 32 -25.63 31.46 -11.08
CA PRO A 32 -25.12 31.89 -12.36
C PRO A 32 -23.57 31.82 -12.35
N MET A 33 -23.02 30.94 -13.20
CA MET A 33 -21.62 31.00 -13.58
C MET A 33 -21.38 32.27 -14.40
N ASN A 34 -20.71 33.25 -13.81
CA ASN A 34 -20.12 34.35 -14.54
C ASN A 34 -18.91 33.82 -15.34
N PHE A 35 -19.17 33.53 -16.63
CA PHE A 35 -18.12 33.40 -17.64
C PHE A 35 -17.43 34.75 -17.81
N ARG A 36 -16.25 34.91 -17.22
CA ARG A 36 -15.32 35.96 -17.62
C ARG A 36 -14.42 35.39 -18.70
N ALA A 37 -14.80 35.65 -19.95
CA ALA A 37 -13.96 35.51 -21.12
C ALA A 37 -12.84 36.56 -21.03
N THR A 38 -11.62 36.11 -20.74
CA THR A 38 -10.41 36.90 -21.01
C THR A 38 -9.56 36.14 -22.01
N GLN A 39 -9.75 36.54 -23.26
CA GLN A 39 -8.78 36.69 -24.35
C GLN A 39 -7.97 35.47 -24.85
N PRO A 40 -7.75 35.40 -26.17
CA PRO A 40 -7.28 34.22 -26.86
C PRO A 40 -5.78 34.00 -26.65
N ALA A 41 -5.41 32.72 -26.68
CA ALA A 41 -4.04 32.26 -26.76
C ALA A 41 -3.30 32.97 -27.91
N ALA A 42 -2.16 33.59 -27.58
CA ALA A 42 -1.18 34.01 -28.57
C ALA A 42 -0.67 32.76 -29.33
N PRO A 43 -0.41 32.86 -30.64
CA PRO A 43 0.07 31.73 -31.42
C PRO A 43 1.46 31.34 -30.94
N MET A 44 1.60 30.12 -30.39
CA MET A 44 2.90 29.47 -30.23
C MET A 44 3.45 29.22 -31.64
N GLN A 45 4.31 30.13 -32.10
CA GLN A 45 5.15 29.91 -33.26
C GLN A 45 6.02 28.68 -32.97
N ALA A 46 6.07 27.77 -33.93
CA ALA A 46 6.98 26.64 -33.95
C ALA A 46 8.42 27.14 -33.81
N GLN A 47 9.05 26.93 -32.65
CA GLN A 47 10.50 27.01 -32.55
C GLN A 47 11.07 25.75 -33.15
N VAL A 48 11.51 25.92 -34.40
CA VAL A 48 12.40 25.05 -35.14
C VAL A 48 13.60 24.68 -34.27
N LEU A 49 13.94 23.39 -34.28
CA LEU A 49 15.18 22.81 -33.78
C LEU A 49 16.39 23.63 -34.27
N ALA A 50 16.92 24.50 -33.39
CA ALA A 50 18.27 25.00 -33.54
C ALA A 50 19.21 24.03 -32.81
N VAL A 51 19.80 23.12 -33.58
CA VAL A 51 20.98 22.36 -33.19
C VAL A 51 22.05 23.38 -32.79
N SER A 52 22.31 23.50 -31.50
CA SER A 52 23.43 24.30 -31.00
C SER A 52 24.70 23.68 -31.51
N GLN A 53 25.38 24.43 -32.37
CA GLN A 53 26.69 24.11 -32.91
C GLN A 53 27.66 23.86 -31.76
N SER A 54 28.36 22.74 -31.86
CA SER A 54 29.50 22.37 -31.03
C SER A 54 30.50 23.53 -30.97
N GLN A 55 30.75 24.05 -29.77
CA GLN A 55 31.97 24.82 -29.53
C GLN A 55 33.18 23.90 -29.76
N PRO A 56 34.26 24.37 -30.41
CA PRO A 56 35.49 23.60 -30.50
C PRO A 56 36.02 23.36 -29.09
N ALA A 57 36.22 22.08 -28.76
CA ALA A 57 36.77 21.66 -27.48
C ALA A 57 38.11 22.37 -27.24
N LYS A 58 38.20 23.13 -26.15
CA LYS A 58 39.51 23.52 -25.59
C LYS A 58 40.23 22.23 -25.18
N PRO A 59 41.55 22.11 -25.40
CA PRO A 59 42.30 20.94 -24.98
C PRO A 59 42.13 20.77 -23.47
N ILE A 60 41.59 19.63 -23.04
CA ILE A 60 41.46 19.31 -21.62
C ILE A 60 42.87 18.96 -21.14
N SER A 61 43.57 19.95 -20.58
CA SER A 61 44.94 19.80 -20.06
C SER A 61 45.00 19.14 -18.68
N ASN A 62 43.91 18.54 -18.20
CA ASN A 62 43.88 17.97 -16.87
C ASN A 62 43.20 16.59 -16.83
N VAL A 63 44.00 15.56 -17.13
CA VAL A 63 43.62 14.13 -17.07
C VAL A 63 43.13 13.72 -15.67
N ASN A 64 43.54 14.46 -14.62
CA ASN A 64 43.12 14.17 -13.25
C ASN A 64 41.66 14.57 -12.96
N GLY A 65 41.13 15.59 -13.63
CA GLY A 65 39.72 16.00 -13.49
C GLY A 65 38.75 15.01 -14.13
N ILE A 66 39.16 14.36 -15.23
CA ILE A 66 38.36 13.31 -15.89
C ILE A 66 38.35 12.03 -15.04
N LYS A 67 39.47 11.66 -14.43
CA LYS A 67 39.53 10.51 -13.51
C LYS A 67 38.62 10.69 -12.30
N GLY A 68 38.59 11.88 -11.69
CA GLY A 68 37.68 12.19 -10.59
C GLY A 68 36.21 12.18 -11.00
N ALA A 69 35.87 12.74 -12.16
CA ALA A 69 34.50 12.73 -12.67
C ALA A 69 34.01 11.32 -13.06
N ILE A 70 34.88 10.48 -13.62
CA ILE A 70 34.58 9.08 -13.94
C ILE A 70 34.49 8.25 -12.65
N ALA A 71 35.42 8.39 -11.71
CA ALA A 71 35.39 7.69 -10.43
C ALA A 71 34.12 8.03 -9.63
N ASN A 72 33.75 9.31 -9.54
CA ASN A 72 32.51 9.73 -8.89
C ASN A 72 31.27 9.18 -9.61
N ARG A 73 31.30 9.06 -10.95
CA ARG A 73 30.19 8.49 -11.72
C ARG A 73 30.09 6.98 -11.58
N VAL A 74 31.23 6.30 -11.45
CA VAL A 74 31.32 4.85 -11.19
C VAL A 74 30.85 4.54 -9.77
N GLU A 75 31.34 5.25 -8.75
CA GLU A 75 30.86 5.08 -7.36
C GLU A 75 29.37 5.41 -7.20
N PHE A 76 28.88 6.47 -7.84
CA PHE A 76 27.45 6.78 -7.85
C PHE A 76 26.64 5.69 -8.56
N SER A 77 27.18 5.09 -9.62
CA SER A 77 26.54 3.98 -10.31
C SER A 77 26.55 2.69 -9.48
N GLU A 78 27.61 2.39 -8.74
CA GLU A 78 27.68 1.22 -7.87
C GLU A 78 26.77 1.36 -6.65
N GLN A 79 26.72 2.54 -6.03
CA GLN A 79 25.76 2.83 -4.95
C GLN A 79 24.31 2.78 -5.46
N ALA A 80 24.04 3.32 -6.65
CA ALA A 80 22.73 3.24 -7.27
C ALA A 80 22.35 1.78 -7.59
N ILE A 81 23.25 0.99 -8.18
CA ILE A 81 23.04 -0.44 -8.46
C ILE A 81 22.83 -1.22 -7.16
N GLY A 82 23.67 -1.01 -6.14
CA GLY A 82 23.54 -1.66 -4.84
C GLY A 82 22.23 -1.30 -4.13
N SER A 83 21.80 -0.04 -4.23
CA SER A 83 20.49 0.39 -3.72
C SER A 83 19.33 -0.26 -4.48
N LEU A 84 19.41 -0.35 -5.81
CA LEU A 84 18.41 -1.01 -6.65
C LEU A 84 18.34 -2.51 -6.38
N GLU A 85 19.47 -3.18 -6.21
CA GLU A 85 19.55 -4.60 -5.84
C GLU A 85 19.01 -4.84 -4.42
N ALA A 86 19.35 -3.99 -3.46
CA ALA A 86 18.83 -4.08 -2.10
C ALA A 86 17.30 -3.86 -2.08
N THR A 87 16.79 -2.84 -2.77
CA THR A 87 15.35 -2.58 -2.90
C THR A 87 14.63 -3.72 -3.61
N ARG A 88 15.23 -4.28 -4.67
CA ARG A 88 14.68 -5.45 -5.39
C ARG A 88 14.68 -6.70 -4.52
N PHE A 89 15.72 -6.92 -3.71
CA PHE A 89 15.79 -8.06 -2.80
C PHE A 89 14.82 -7.92 -1.63
N GLN A 90 14.65 -6.70 -1.10
CA GLN A 90 13.74 -6.44 0.02
C GLN A 90 12.27 -6.53 -0.38
N SER A 91 11.95 -6.30 -1.66
CA SER A 91 10.60 -6.42 -2.22
C SER A 91 10.25 -7.82 -2.75
N SER A 92 11.23 -8.70 -2.96
CA SER A 92 10.98 -10.03 -3.55
C SER A 92 10.30 -10.98 -2.55
N LEU A 93 9.17 -11.57 -2.94
CA LEU A 93 8.49 -12.61 -2.18
C LEU A 93 9.17 -13.99 -2.37
N PRO A 94 9.19 -14.85 -1.33
CA PRO A 94 9.56 -16.26 -1.49
C PRO A 94 8.66 -16.96 -2.52
N SER A 95 9.24 -17.88 -3.30
CA SER A 95 8.56 -18.47 -4.45
C SER A 95 7.29 -19.24 -4.12
N GLN A 96 7.19 -19.83 -2.92
CA GLN A 96 6.00 -20.58 -2.50
C GLN A 96 4.76 -19.70 -2.28
N PHE A 97 4.92 -18.37 -2.19
CA PHE A 97 3.79 -17.45 -2.06
C PHE A 97 3.31 -16.88 -3.40
N LYS A 98 3.95 -17.24 -4.52
CA LYS A 98 3.50 -16.82 -5.85
C LYS A 98 2.14 -17.43 -6.17
N GLY A 99 1.17 -16.59 -6.54
CA GLY A 99 -0.19 -17.03 -6.87
C GLY A 99 -1.04 -17.44 -5.66
N THR A 100 -0.54 -17.33 -4.43
CA THR A 100 -1.28 -17.70 -3.22
C THR A 100 -2.11 -16.54 -2.69
N MET A 101 -2.99 -16.84 -1.73
CA MET A 101 -3.70 -15.85 -0.94
C MET A 101 -3.38 -16.07 0.53
N LEU A 102 -3.06 -14.99 1.23
CA LEU A 102 -2.70 -15.06 2.65
C LEU A 102 -3.27 -13.88 3.43
N ARG A 103 -3.63 -14.15 4.69
CA ARG A 103 -4.12 -13.16 5.66
C ARG A 103 -3.08 -12.79 6.71
N GLN A 104 -2.16 -13.70 6.96
CA GLN A 104 -1.07 -13.61 7.93
C GLN A 104 0.02 -14.61 7.54
N ALA A 105 1.21 -14.42 8.10
CA ALA A 105 2.26 -15.42 8.07
C ALA A 105 2.07 -16.45 9.19
N LYS A 106 2.61 -17.65 9.02
CA LYS A 106 2.63 -18.68 10.06
C LYS A 106 3.92 -18.57 10.87
N LEU A 107 3.87 -17.79 11.95
CA LEU A 107 4.95 -17.65 12.92
C LEU A 107 4.50 -18.15 14.29
N ASP A 108 5.44 -18.70 15.07
CA ASP A 108 5.18 -19.05 16.46
C ASP A 108 5.23 -17.81 17.38
N GLU A 109 4.83 -17.99 18.64
CA GLU A 109 4.83 -16.92 19.65
C GLU A 109 6.24 -16.50 20.10
N GLN A 110 7.29 -17.27 19.77
CA GLN A 110 8.68 -16.90 20.07
C GLN A 110 9.24 -15.91 19.03
N HIS A 111 8.62 -15.86 17.84
CA HIS A 111 9.01 -15.00 16.73
C HIS A 111 7.94 -13.92 16.44
N LYS A 112 7.52 -13.16 17.46
CA LYS A 112 6.51 -12.09 17.32
C LYS A 112 6.94 -11.04 16.31
N ALA A 113 6.40 -11.12 15.11
CA ALA A 113 6.55 -10.13 14.05
C ALA A 113 5.19 -9.72 13.50
N ILE A 114 5.05 -8.45 13.11
CA ILE A 114 3.81 -7.89 12.58
C ILE A 114 4.12 -6.91 11.44
N ALA A 115 3.29 -6.95 10.40
CA ALA A 115 3.39 -6.03 9.27
C ALA A 115 2.30 -4.96 9.34
N LEU A 116 2.71 -3.70 9.43
CA LEU A 116 1.80 -2.56 9.23
C LEU A 116 1.66 -2.31 7.73
N THR A 117 0.41 -2.21 7.27
CA THR A 117 0.12 -1.98 5.86
C THR A 117 -0.83 -0.81 5.66
N PHE A 118 -0.63 -0.07 4.57
CA PHE A 118 -1.38 1.15 4.26
C PHE A 118 -1.92 1.10 2.82
N ASP A 119 -3.24 1.25 2.69
CA ASP A 119 -3.93 1.21 1.39
C ASP A 119 -4.32 2.64 0.91
N ASP A 120 -4.61 2.73 -0.39
CA ASP A 120 -5.20 3.87 -1.10
C ASP A 120 -4.27 5.03 -1.48
N GLY A 121 -3.04 5.04 -0.98
CA GLY A 121 -2.03 6.05 -1.29
C GLY A 121 -1.47 6.02 -2.71
N PRO A 122 -0.45 6.87 -2.99
CA PRO A 122 0.10 7.89 -2.10
C PRO A 122 -0.76 9.17 -2.06
N TRP A 123 -0.89 9.78 -0.89
CA TRP A 123 -1.59 11.06 -0.66
C TRP A 123 -0.63 12.05 0.01
N PRO A 124 -0.46 13.28 -0.54
CA PRO A 124 0.67 14.15 -0.22
C PRO A 124 0.75 14.55 1.26
N THR A 125 -0.38 14.71 1.94
CA THR A 125 -0.38 15.06 3.37
C THR A 125 -0.19 13.83 4.26
N THR A 126 -1.08 12.86 4.15
CA THR A 126 -1.20 11.74 5.10
C THR A 126 -0.10 10.70 4.91
N THR A 127 0.28 10.36 3.67
CA THR A 127 1.41 9.45 3.42
C THR A 127 2.72 10.07 3.93
N THR A 128 2.94 11.38 3.76
CA THR A 128 4.14 12.07 4.27
C THR A 128 4.20 12.04 5.80
N GLN A 129 3.08 12.32 6.48
CA GLN A 129 3.00 12.25 7.94
C GLN A 129 3.24 10.83 8.47
N ILE A 130 2.67 9.82 7.80
CA ILE A 130 2.90 8.41 8.13
C ILE A 130 4.38 8.09 7.95
N LEU A 131 5.00 8.48 6.82
CA LEU A 131 6.41 8.23 6.54
C LEU A 131 7.33 8.82 7.63
N ASP A 132 7.03 10.04 8.10
CA ASP A 132 7.75 10.68 9.21
C ASP A 132 7.61 9.88 10.52
N ILE A 133 6.42 9.37 10.83
CA ILE A 133 6.18 8.55 12.03
C ILE A 133 6.96 7.24 11.94
N LEU A 134 6.93 6.56 10.78
CA LEU A 134 7.66 5.32 10.55
C LEU A 134 9.18 5.54 10.68
N LYS A 135 9.70 6.63 10.10
CA LYS A 135 11.11 7.04 10.21
C LYS A 135 11.51 7.33 11.65
N LYS A 136 10.73 8.12 12.40
CA LYS A 136 10.99 8.42 13.82
C LYS A 136 11.04 7.17 14.70
N ASN A 137 10.28 6.14 14.32
CA ASN A 137 10.23 4.87 15.03
C ASN A 137 11.22 3.82 14.51
N ASN A 138 12.00 4.13 13.47
CA ASN A 138 12.89 3.21 12.77
C ASN A 138 12.20 1.90 12.36
N ILE A 139 11.01 1.99 11.77
CA ILE A 139 10.27 0.82 11.26
C ILE A 139 9.98 0.94 9.77
N LYS A 140 9.84 -0.20 9.11
CA LYS A 140 9.37 -0.32 7.73
C LYS A 140 7.93 -0.83 7.70
N ALA A 141 7.26 -0.60 6.58
CA ALA A 141 5.84 -0.90 6.36
C ALA A 141 5.62 -1.28 4.90
N THR A 142 4.41 -1.76 4.57
CA THR A 142 4.03 -2.08 3.18
C THR A 142 2.88 -1.19 2.72
N PHE A 143 3.02 -0.56 1.57
CA PHE A 143 2.02 0.33 1.00
C PHE A 143 1.36 -0.31 -0.22
N PHE A 144 0.03 -0.44 -0.25
CA PHE A 144 -0.72 -0.92 -1.40
C PHE A 144 -1.36 0.26 -2.11
N TRP A 145 -0.84 0.60 -3.28
CA TRP A 145 -1.17 1.87 -3.92
C TRP A 145 -2.01 1.76 -5.17
N VAL A 146 -2.86 2.77 -5.33
CA VAL A 146 -3.76 2.92 -6.45
C VAL A 146 -3.02 3.69 -7.55
N GLY A 147 -2.95 3.10 -8.74
CA GLY A 147 -2.10 3.59 -9.83
C GLY A 147 -2.32 5.06 -10.19
N ARG A 148 -3.58 5.53 -10.26
CA ARG A 148 -3.87 6.93 -10.59
C ARG A 148 -3.32 7.95 -9.58
N TYR A 149 -3.25 7.59 -8.29
CA TYR A 149 -2.69 8.48 -7.27
C TYR A 149 -1.17 8.47 -7.32
N LEU A 150 -0.55 7.30 -7.56
CA LEU A 150 0.89 7.23 -7.80
C LEU A 150 1.30 8.03 -9.04
N GLN A 151 0.48 8.01 -10.09
CA GLN A 151 0.70 8.83 -11.30
C GLN A 151 0.68 10.32 -10.97
N THR A 152 -0.17 10.73 -10.03
CA THR A 152 -0.30 12.13 -9.62
C THR A 152 0.86 12.56 -8.71
N TYR A 153 1.34 11.67 -7.84
CA TYR A 153 2.37 11.95 -6.85
C TYR A 153 3.58 11.01 -6.96
N PRO A 154 4.29 10.97 -8.10
CA PRO A 154 5.36 10.02 -8.34
C PRO A 154 6.57 10.24 -7.42
N GLU A 155 6.86 11.50 -7.06
CA GLU A 155 7.98 11.82 -6.17
C GLU A 155 7.78 11.29 -4.75
N LEU A 156 6.54 11.30 -4.24
CA LEU A 156 6.23 10.67 -2.96
C LEU A 156 6.39 9.14 -3.06
N GLY A 157 6.06 8.57 -4.22
CA GLY A 157 6.33 7.16 -4.52
C GLY A 157 7.81 6.79 -4.39
N LYS A 158 8.68 7.58 -5.02
CA LYS A 158 10.14 7.44 -4.93
C LYS A 158 10.65 7.56 -3.50
N GLN A 159 10.14 8.52 -2.73
CA GLN A 159 10.56 8.72 -1.33
C GLN A 159 10.25 7.51 -0.45
N VAL A 160 9.05 6.92 -0.59
CA VAL A 160 8.66 5.72 0.18
C VAL A 160 9.53 4.53 -0.19
N ALA A 161 9.80 4.31 -1.48
CA ALA A 161 10.70 3.24 -1.93
C ALA A 161 12.14 3.45 -1.45
N ALA A 162 12.68 4.66 -1.58
CA ALA A 162 14.02 5.02 -1.12
C ALA A 162 14.17 4.92 0.41
N ALA A 163 13.09 5.11 1.16
CA ALA A 163 13.05 4.89 2.60
C ALA A 163 12.97 3.40 2.99
N GLY A 164 12.98 2.47 2.02
CA GLY A 164 13.03 1.02 2.26
C GLY A 164 11.68 0.41 2.65
N HIS A 165 10.57 1.07 2.35
CA HIS A 165 9.24 0.47 2.50
C HIS A 165 8.92 -0.42 1.30
N ALA A 166 8.11 -1.46 1.53
CA ALA A 166 7.64 -2.31 0.45
C ALA A 166 6.41 -1.68 -0.23
N ILE A 167 6.25 -1.90 -1.53
CA ILE A 167 5.13 -1.39 -2.32
C ILE A 167 4.39 -2.56 -2.97
N GLY A 168 3.07 -2.56 -2.89
CA GLY A 168 2.13 -3.51 -3.48
C GLY A 168 1.11 -2.81 -4.38
N ASN A 169 0.46 -3.60 -5.21
CA ASN A 169 -0.54 -3.13 -6.17
C ASN A 169 -1.95 -3.08 -5.54
N HIS A 170 -2.67 -1.97 -5.71
CA HIS A 170 -4.06 -1.79 -5.26
C HIS A 170 -5.00 -1.33 -6.37
N THR A 171 -4.83 -1.87 -7.58
CA THR A 171 -5.56 -1.52 -8.81
C THR A 171 -5.29 -0.10 -9.32
N TRP A 172 -5.84 0.26 -10.48
CA TRP A 172 -5.66 1.58 -11.07
C TRP A 172 -6.68 2.58 -10.55
N ASN A 173 -7.95 2.17 -10.43
CA ASN A 173 -9.09 3.04 -10.12
C ASN A 173 -9.76 2.76 -8.77
N HIS A 174 -9.47 1.64 -8.11
CA HIS A 174 -10.09 1.26 -6.84
C HIS A 174 -11.63 1.15 -6.93
N GLN A 175 -12.14 0.37 -7.88
CA GLN A 175 -13.60 0.16 -8.05
C GLN A 175 -14.05 -1.24 -7.63
N TYR A 176 -15.30 -1.32 -7.16
CA TYR A 176 -15.95 -2.55 -6.67
C TYR A 176 -16.87 -3.21 -7.70
N ILE A 177 -16.51 -3.13 -8.99
CA ILE A 177 -17.27 -3.75 -10.08
C ILE A 177 -16.74 -5.14 -10.42
N LYS A 178 -17.48 -5.88 -11.25
CA LYS A 178 -16.99 -7.14 -11.86
C LYS A 178 -16.05 -6.82 -13.02
N TYR A 179 -14.98 -7.61 -13.13
CA TYR A 179 -13.99 -7.51 -14.19
C TYR A 179 -13.94 -8.81 -14.99
N ASN A 180 -13.85 -8.68 -16.31
CA ASN A 180 -13.32 -9.73 -17.16
C ASN A 180 -11.77 -9.69 -17.13
N GLU A 181 -11.13 -10.61 -17.84
CA GLU A 181 -9.66 -10.72 -17.87
C GLU A 181 -8.99 -9.43 -18.33
N ASP A 182 -9.44 -8.83 -19.44
CA ASP A 182 -8.87 -7.57 -19.95
C ASP A 182 -9.07 -6.39 -18.98
N GLY A 183 -10.21 -6.34 -18.30
CA GLY A 183 -10.49 -5.34 -17.29
C GLY A 183 -9.54 -5.46 -16.11
N ALA A 184 -9.34 -6.69 -15.60
CA ALA A 184 -8.41 -6.95 -14.52
C ALA A 184 -6.95 -6.65 -14.93
N ALA A 185 -6.56 -6.97 -16.17
CA ALA A 185 -5.26 -6.63 -16.72
C ALA A 185 -5.02 -5.12 -16.76
N ARG A 186 -6.01 -4.32 -17.19
CA ARG A 186 -5.91 -2.85 -17.20
C ARG A 186 -5.77 -2.24 -15.80
N GLU A 187 -6.36 -2.86 -14.79
CA GLU A 187 -6.26 -2.40 -13.40
C GLU A 187 -4.93 -2.81 -12.75
N ILE A 188 -4.52 -4.07 -12.93
CA ILE A 188 -3.38 -4.66 -12.24
C ILE A 188 -2.07 -4.40 -13.00
N ASP A 189 -1.97 -4.81 -14.26
CA ASP A 189 -0.69 -4.76 -14.99
C ASP A 189 -0.24 -3.31 -15.24
N ARG A 190 -1.18 -2.40 -15.52
CA ARG A 190 -0.90 -0.97 -15.65
C ARG A 190 -0.32 -0.38 -14.36
N THR A 191 -0.93 -0.72 -13.22
CA THR A 191 -0.49 -0.22 -11.92
C THR A 191 0.87 -0.77 -11.55
N SER A 192 1.13 -2.06 -11.79
CA SER A 192 2.45 -2.65 -11.53
C SER A 192 3.54 -2.06 -12.43
N SER A 193 3.24 -1.81 -13.70
CA SER A 193 4.17 -1.17 -14.63
C SER A 193 4.55 0.24 -14.15
N LEU A 194 3.55 1.02 -13.70
CA LEU A 194 3.80 2.35 -13.15
C LEU A 194 4.62 2.30 -11.84
N ILE A 195 4.35 1.33 -10.96
CA ILE A 195 5.13 1.15 -9.72
C ILE A 195 6.60 0.90 -10.08
N GLU A 196 6.89 -0.01 -11.00
CA GLU A 196 8.26 -0.32 -11.44
C GLU A 196 8.92 0.89 -12.11
N GLU A 197 8.21 1.60 -12.98
CA GLU A 197 8.71 2.80 -13.67
C GLU A 197 9.05 3.93 -12.70
N VAL A 198 8.16 4.23 -11.75
CA VAL A 198 8.32 5.39 -10.85
C VAL A 198 9.32 5.09 -9.75
N THR A 199 9.31 3.88 -9.21
CA THR A 199 9.99 3.56 -7.95
C THR A 199 11.17 2.61 -8.10
N GLY A 200 11.31 1.95 -9.26
CA GLY A 200 12.26 0.83 -9.46
C GLY A 200 11.86 -0.46 -8.75
N VAL A 201 10.74 -0.47 -7.99
CA VAL A 201 10.26 -1.65 -7.27
C VAL A 201 9.45 -2.53 -8.20
N LYS A 202 9.91 -3.76 -8.43
CA LYS A 202 9.11 -4.79 -9.09
C LYS A 202 8.28 -5.56 -8.06
N THR A 203 7.01 -5.21 -7.93
CA THR A 203 6.12 -5.86 -6.97
C THR A 203 5.43 -7.10 -7.52
N SER A 204 5.31 -8.13 -6.68
CA SER A 204 4.45 -9.31 -6.91
C SER A 204 3.39 -9.45 -5.82
N MET A 205 3.08 -8.35 -5.11
CA MET A 205 2.00 -8.30 -4.11
C MET A 205 0.81 -7.54 -4.69
N PHE A 206 -0.38 -8.10 -4.50
CA PHE A 206 -1.63 -7.46 -4.86
C PHE A 206 -2.60 -7.52 -3.69
N ARG A 207 -3.32 -6.43 -3.44
CA ARG A 207 -4.44 -6.41 -2.52
C ARG A 207 -5.70 -5.97 -3.27
N PRO A 208 -6.80 -6.73 -3.24
CA PRO A 208 -8.03 -6.34 -3.91
C PRO A 208 -8.74 -5.23 -3.13
N PRO A 209 -9.23 -4.15 -3.79
CA PRO A 209 -10.07 -3.12 -3.20
C PRO A 209 -11.21 -3.71 -2.36
N GLY A 210 -11.33 -3.25 -1.12
CA GLY A 210 -12.35 -3.71 -0.17
C GLY A 210 -12.26 -5.20 0.21
N GLY A 211 -11.17 -5.89 -0.14
CA GLY A 211 -11.02 -7.33 0.09
C GLY A 211 -11.92 -8.21 -0.79
N ILE A 212 -12.44 -7.68 -1.90
CA ILE A 212 -13.38 -8.41 -2.78
C ILE A 212 -12.64 -9.47 -3.59
N LEU A 213 -12.94 -10.74 -3.34
CA LEU A 213 -12.26 -11.88 -3.97
C LEU A 213 -12.96 -12.40 -5.23
N ASN A 214 -14.27 -12.14 -5.37
CA ASN A 214 -15.12 -12.78 -6.36
C ASN A 214 -15.47 -11.87 -7.55
N ASN A 215 -14.70 -10.80 -7.79
CA ASN A 215 -14.95 -9.85 -8.89
C ASN A 215 -13.99 -9.97 -10.08
N GLY A 216 -13.14 -11.00 -10.12
CA GLY A 216 -12.20 -11.27 -11.19
C GLY A 216 -10.77 -10.78 -10.91
N LEU A 217 -10.58 -9.77 -10.05
CA LEU A 217 -9.25 -9.22 -9.77
C LEU A 217 -8.33 -10.21 -9.06
N ALA A 218 -8.80 -10.83 -7.97
CA ALA A 218 -8.00 -11.79 -7.22
C ALA A 218 -7.62 -13.01 -8.08
N ALA A 219 -8.58 -13.53 -8.87
CA ALA A 219 -8.33 -14.63 -9.79
C ALA A 219 -7.28 -14.28 -10.86
N TYR A 220 -7.38 -13.08 -11.45
CA TYR A 220 -6.38 -12.58 -12.40
C TYR A 220 -5.00 -12.44 -11.75
N ALA A 221 -4.94 -11.82 -10.57
CA ALA A 221 -3.69 -11.63 -9.83
C ALA A 221 -2.99 -12.97 -9.55
N GLN A 222 -3.74 -13.99 -9.10
CA GLN A 222 -3.19 -15.33 -8.85
C GLN A 222 -2.69 -16.00 -10.14
N LYS A 223 -3.46 -15.91 -11.24
CA LYS A 223 -3.04 -16.40 -12.57
C LYS A 223 -1.72 -15.78 -13.03
N LYS A 224 -1.46 -14.52 -12.65
CA LYS A 224 -0.25 -13.76 -12.95
C LYS A 224 0.84 -13.90 -11.87
N ASN A 225 0.72 -14.88 -10.98
CA ASN A 225 1.66 -15.17 -9.90
C ASN A 225 1.83 -14.08 -8.84
N TYR A 226 0.89 -13.14 -8.71
CA TYR A 226 0.86 -12.24 -7.56
C TYR A 226 0.43 -13.01 -6.31
N ALA A 227 1.04 -12.68 -5.18
CA ALA A 227 0.49 -13.03 -3.89
C ALA A 227 -0.65 -12.07 -3.56
N VAL A 228 -1.83 -12.61 -3.29
CA VAL A 228 -2.99 -11.84 -2.83
C VAL A 228 -2.88 -11.64 -1.32
N ILE A 229 -2.50 -10.43 -0.93
CA ILE A 229 -2.25 -10.06 0.47
C ILE A 229 -3.52 -9.47 1.08
N MET A 230 -4.12 -10.21 1.98
CA MET A 230 -5.24 -9.76 2.80
C MET A 230 -4.72 -9.20 4.13
N TRP A 231 -5.51 -9.27 5.19
CA TRP A 231 -5.13 -8.87 6.54
C TRP A 231 -5.74 -9.82 7.58
N SER A 232 -5.12 -9.88 8.75
CA SER A 232 -5.61 -10.58 9.93
C SER A 232 -6.08 -9.62 11.03
N ALA A 233 -5.67 -8.35 10.97
CA ALA A 233 -6.14 -7.29 11.85
C ALA A 233 -6.65 -6.09 11.03
N ASP A 234 -7.92 -5.75 11.19
CA ASP A 234 -8.53 -4.57 10.55
C ASP A 234 -8.66 -3.42 11.56
N SER A 235 -8.02 -2.28 11.30
CA SER A 235 -8.13 -1.10 12.16
C SER A 235 -9.51 -0.45 12.09
N LEU A 236 -10.21 -0.56 10.95
CA LEU A 236 -11.42 0.20 10.62
C LEU A 236 -11.21 1.73 10.76
N ASP A 237 -10.00 2.20 10.51
CA ASP A 237 -9.58 3.61 10.63
C ASP A 237 -10.42 4.57 9.75
N TRP A 238 -10.93 4.09 8.62
CA TRP A 238 -11.80 4.84 7.72
C TRP A 238 -13.18 5.18 8.28
N ARG A 239 -13.64 4.53 9.36
CA ARG A 239 -14.97 4.78 9.96
C ARG A 239 -15.02 4.92 11.47
N THR A 240 -13.95 4.60 12.19
CA THR A 240 -13.96 4.57 13.65
C THR A 240 -13.23 5.77 14.27
N ALA A 241 -13.43 6.01 15.56
CA ALA A 241 -12.72 7.03 16.33
C ALA A 241 -11.29 6.58 16.66
N THR A 242 -10.40 7.53 17.00
CA THR A 242 -8.98 7.29 17.29
C THR A 242 -8.76 6.15 18.30
N GLN A 243 -9.47 6.15 19.42
CA GLN A 243 -9.34 5.08 20.42
C GLN A 243 -9.82 3.72 19.90
N SER A 244 -10.97 3.67 19.23
CA SER A 244 -11.53 2.41 18.71
C SER A 244 -10.64 1.76 17.67
N LEU A 245 -9.97 2.54 16.81
CA LEU A 245 -9.04 1.97 15.83
C LEU A 245 -7.80 1.36 16.49
N MET A 246 -7.28 1.98 17.56
CA MET A 246 -6.20 1.41 18.36
C MET A 246 -6.63 0.11 19.01
N ASP A 247 -7.81 0.10 19.65
CA ASP A 247 -8.35 -1.09 20.32
C ASP A 247 -8.59 -2.23 19.32
N ASN A 248 -9.05 -1.92 18.10
CA ASN A 248 -9.21 -2.89 17.04
C ASN A 248 -7.88 -3.54 16.65
N VAL A 249 -6.83 -2.73 16.46
CA VAL A 249 -5.49 -3.25 16.13
C VAL A 249 -4.96 -4.12 17.26
N MET A 250 -4.97 -3.63 18.50
CA MET A 250 -4.40 -4.36 19.64
C MET A 250 -5.15 -5.67 19.92
N ARG A 251 -6.47 -5.69 19.79
CA ARG A 251 -7.28 -6.90 20.01
C ARG A 251 -7.02 -7.99 18.97
N GLN A 252 -6.63 -7.61 17.75
CA GLN A 252 -6.45 -8.54 16.63
C GLN A 252 -4.97 -8.86 16.34
N ALA A 253 -4.03 -8.15 16.98
CA ALA A 253 -2.61 -8.36 16.81
C ALA A 253 -2.20 -9.78 17.22
N ASN A 254 -1.47 -10.46 16.34
CA ASN A 254 -0.95 -11.81 16.54
C ASN A 254 0.40 -11.97 15.85
N SER A 255 1.18 -12.99 16.25
CA SER A 255 2.44 -13.32 15.59
C SER A 255 2.20 -13.70 14.12
N GLY A 256 2.92 -13.06 13.20
CA GLY A 256 2.65 -13.20 11.77
C GLY A 256 1.55 -12.28 11.24
N GLY A 257 1.01 -11.38 12.07
CA GLY A 257 -0.14 -10.56 11.72
C GLY A 257 0.13 -9.52 10.62
N ILE A 258 -0.90 -9.23 9.83
CA ILE A 258 -0.91 -8.15 8.83
C ILE A 258 -2.03 -7.19 9.20
N VAL A 259 -1.67 -5.94 9.52
CA VAL A 259 -2.59 -4.88 9.95
C VAL A 259 -2.99 -4.03 8.77
N LEU A 260 -4.30 -3.92 8.50
CA LEU A 260 -4.87 -3.02 7.51
C LEU A 260 -5.13 -1.63 8.12
N MET A 261 -4.51 -0.62 7.52
CA MET A 261 -4.76 0.81 7.72
C MET A 261 -4.75 1.50 6.35
N HIS A 262 -5.01 2.81 6.30
CA HIS A 262 -5.07 3.56 5.05
C HIS A 262 -4.23 4.83 5.13
N ASP A 263 -3.43 5.09 4.08
CA ASP A 263 -2.73 6.37 3.89
C ASP A 263 -3.44 7.29 2.89
N GLY A 264 -4.36 6.74 2.08
CA GLY A 264 -5.25 7.49 1.20
C GLY A 264 -6.74 7.22 1.48
N GLY A 265 -7.62 7.58 0.53
CA GLY A 265 -9.05 7.19 0.58
C GLY A 265 -9.96 8.11 1.40
N GLY A 266 -9.54 9.35 1.67
CA GLY A 266 -10.31 10.36 2.41
C GLY A 266 -9.53 10.92 3.60
N ASN A 267 -10.25 11.40 4.63
CA ASN A 267 -9.59 11.89 5.85
C ASN A 267 -8.94 10.72 6.61
N ARG A 268 -7.62 10.75 6.80
CA ARG A 268 -6.82 9.79 7.58
C ARG A 268 -6.14 10.41 8.80
N SER A 269 -6.62 11.56 9.28
CA SER A 269 -6.04 12.24 10.45
C SER A 269 -6.02 11.35 11.69
N ARG A 270 -7.04 10.51 11.86
CA ARG A 270 -7.14 9.54 12.97
C ARG A 270 -6.09 8.42 12.88
N THR A 271 -5.81 7.95 11.66
CA THR A 271 -4.73 6.99 11.41
C THR A 271 -3.38 7.61 11.80
N VAL A 272 -3.13 8.83 11.36
CA VAL A 272 -1.90 9.58 11.68
C VAL A 272 -1.76 9.80 13.19
N GLU A 273 -2.84 10.18 13.87
CA GLU A 273 -2.87 10.42 15.32
C GLU A 273 -2.61 9.14 16.13
N ALA A 274 -3.22 8.02 15.74
CA ALA A 274 -3.14 6.75 16.48
C ALA A 274 -1.82 5.99 16.24
N LEU A 275 -1.20 6.14 15.07
CA LEU A 275 -0.08 5.33 14.64
C LEU A 275 1.11 5.29 15.63
N PRO A 276 1.56 6.42 16.24
CA PRO A 276 2.64 6.38 17.21
C PRO A 276 2.34 5.49 18.43
N GLU A 277 1.11 5.55 18.94
CA GLU A 277 0.68 4.77 20.12
C GLU A 277 0.51 3.29 19.77
N ILE A 278 -0.03 2.97 18.58
CA ILE A 278 -0.08 1.60 18.06
C ILE A 278 1.33 1.00 18.01
N ILE A 279 2.29 1.75 17.46
CA ILE A 279 3.69 1.31 17.37
C ILE A 279 4.26 1.08 18.77
N ALA A 280 4.04 2.00 19.70
CA ALA A 280 4.54 1.90 21.07
C ALA A 280 3.98 0.66 21.81
N ARG A 281 2.67 0.41 21.69
CA ARG A 281 2.00 -0.72 22.35
C ARG A 281 2.43 -2.06 21.78
N LEU A 282 2.45 -2.21 20.46
CA LEU A 282 2.92 -3.45 19.80
C LEU A 282 4.39 -3.73 20.15
N ARG A 283 5.24 -2.69 20.18
CA ARG A 283 6.63 -2.85 20.63
C ARG A 283 6.72 -3.31 22.08
N LYS A 284 5.90 -2.75 22.98
CA LYS A 284 5.82 -3.16 24.39
C LYS A 284 5.37 -4.61 24.55
N GLU A 285 4.54 -5.11 23.64
CA GLU A 285 4.15 -6.53 23.57
C GLU A 285 5.19 -7.44 22.89
N GLY A 286 6.34 -6.91 22.49
CA GLY A 286 7.47 -7.66 21.94
C GLY A 286 7.41 -7.86 20.42
N TYR A 287 6.51 -7.20 19.70
CA TYR A 287 6.45 -7.32 18.24
C TYR A 287 7.61 -6.61 17.55
N LYS A 288 8.23 -7.31 16.60
CA LYS A 288 9.10 -6.74 15.58
C LYS A 288 8.26 -6.24 14.41
N PHE A 289 8.53 -5.02 13.95
CA PHE A 289 7.89 -4.48 12.76
C PHE A 289 8.67 -4.87 11.51
N VAL A 290 7.96 -5.45 10.55
CA VAL A 290 8.54 -5.91 9.29
C VAL A 290 7.61 -5.54 8.13
N THR A 291 8.15 -5.50 6.93
CA THR A 291 7.34 -5.46 5.71
C THR A 291 6.68 -6.82 5.45
N VAL A 292 5.66 -6.88 4.59
CA VAL A 292 5.03 -8.16 4.21
C VAL A 292 6.05 -9.13 3.58
N PRO A 293 6.93 -8.72 2.63
CA PRO A 293 7.95 -9.62 2.10
C PRO A 293 8.88 -10.20 3.18
N GLU A 294 9.32 -9.39 4.13
CA GLU A 294 10.16 -9.84 5.26
C GLU A 294 9.40 -10.82 6.16
N LEU A 295 8.12 -10.53 6.46
CA LEU A 295 7.27 -11.41 7.24
C LEU A 295 7.14 -12.82 6.61
N LEU A 296 6.99 -12.88 5.28
CA LEU A 296 6.91 -14.15 4.55
C LEU A 296 8.25 -14.87 4.44
N LYS A 297 9.37 -14.13 4.36
CA LYS A 297 10.71 -14.72 4.47
C LYS A 297 10.94 -15.34 5.85
N MET A 298 10.43 -14.73 6.92
CA MET A 298 10.51 -15.30 8.27
C MET A 298 9.73 -16.63 8.36
N GLU A 299 8.53 -16.71 7.76
CA GLU A 299 7.78 -17.98 7.70
C GLU A 299 8.55 -19.06 6.93
N GLU A 300 9.10 -18.72 5.75
CA GLU A 300 9.92 -19.65 4.97
C GLU A 300 11.08 -20.21 5.79
N GLN A 301 11.79 -19.35 6.52
CA GLN A 301 12.92 -19.75 7.36
C GLN A 301 12.49 -20.62 8.54
N ALA A 302 11.34 -20.33 9.16
CA ALA A 302 10.79 -21.13 10.24
C ALA A 302 10.46 -22.55 9.76
N LEU A 303 9.83 -22.68 8.59
CA LEU A 303 9.50 -23.98 7.98
C LEU A 303 10.77 -24.80 7.67
N LYS A 304 11.80 -24.19 7.06
CA LYS A 304 13.06 -24.88 6.75
C LYS A 304 13.78 -25.41 8.00
N LYS A 305 13.74 -24.64 9.10
CA LYS A 305 14.32 -25.09 10.39
C LYS A 305 13.58 -26.29 10.97
N GLN A 306 12.25 -26.31 10.88
CA GLN A 306 11.45 -27.45 11.35
C GLN A 306 11.74 -28.72 10.53
N GLU A 307 11.85 -28.61 9.21
CA GLU A 307 12.20 -29.74 8.34
C GLU A 307 13.60 -30.29 8.61
N THR A 308 14.55 -29.42 8.96
CA THR A 308 15.93 -29.82 9.29
C THR A 308 16.01 -30.48 10.66
N ALA A 309 15.21 -30.03 11.64
CA ALA A 309 15.18 -30.62 12.98
C ALA A 309 14.47 -31.99 13.05
N GLN A 310 13.76 -32.38 11.99
CA GLN A 310 13.05 -33.67 11.87
C GLN A 310 13.84 -34.74 11.10
N LYS A 311 15.01 -34.39 10.56
CA LYS A 311 15.92 -35.30 9.87
C LYS A 311 17.11 -35.65 10.77
#